data_AF-A0A7K4D7T7-F1
#
_entry.id   AF-A0A7K4D7T7-F1
#
_cell.length_a   1.000
_cell.length_b   1.000
_cell.length_c   1.000
_cell.angle_alpha   90.00
_cell.angle_beta   90.00
_cell.angle_gamma   90.00
#
_symmetry.space_group_name_H-M   'P 1'
#
loop_
_entity.id
_entity.type
_entity.pdbx_description
1 polymer ?
#
loop_
_entity_poly.entity_id
_entity_poly.type
_entity_poly.pdbx_seq_one_letter_code
_entity_poly.pdbx_strand_id
1 'polypeptide(L)'
;METEELLERIKRIRDEIGQDTSSAPKIKWIKDDEVLIICGYHRSDKSMLIGPGGWVVGKLSEELGKPVTVIESTEELVSELKLKESLDTIDTLLKKATGQNREILEFFRDYINNKKKTIDKEITVAVSYSGGSDSTASLYLLKQMGFNVVAFTYYPSDIIVPKRTRSIIENVVRNMNVKHEYISGDMSEIIKGALEGRYHPCGRCHKNMENVVIERTKELGIKAITFGDLLPTGSQTILIKNGMLRINLPALLSLKKKDMKYLAARVPGYESPGFGCPLLKEVHRKNPSKKFFTAQRVLREVRAGILESNEGLIYLRSIFRYEREQ
;
A
#
# COMPACT_ATOMS: atom_id res chain seq x y z
N MET A 1 -6.87 11.10 -24.92
CA MET A 1 -7.50 12.44 -24.81
C MET A 1 -6.46 13.51 -25.08
N GLU A 2 -6.79 14.53 -25.87
CA GLU A 2 -5.88 15.64 -26.13
C GLU A 2 -5.81 16.62 -24.95
N THR A 3 -4.67 17.29 -24.78
CA THR A 3 -4.45 18.20 -23.65
C THR A 3 -5.39 19.40 -23.69
N GLU A 4 -5.65 19.92 -24.89
CA GLU A 4 -6.54 21.07 -25.10
C GLU A 4 -7.98 20.74 -24.70
N GLU A 5 -8.50 19.59 -25.16
CA GLU A 5 -9.83 19.09 -24.79
C GLU A 5 -9.99 18.95 -23.27
N LEU A 6 -8.97 18.43 -22.59
CA LEU A 6 -8.98 18.27 -21.14
C LEU A 6 -9.00 19.63 -20.43
N LEU A 7 -8.21 20.59 -20.88
CA LEU A 7 -8.16 21.93 -20.30
C LEU A 7 -9.48 22.68 -20.47
N GLU A 8 -10.16 22.52 -21.61
CA GLU A 8 -11.50 23.09 -21.84
C GLU A 8 -12.54 22.50 -20.87
N ARG A 9 -12.56 21.16 -20.72
CA ARG A 9 -13.44 20.49 -19.75
C ARG A 9 -13.17 20.97 -18.33
N ILE A 10 -11.90 21.04 -17.93
CA ILE A 10 -11.50 21.52 -16.60
C ILE A 10 -11.90 22.98 -16.39
N LYS A 11 -11.72 23.84 -17.40
CA LYS A 11 -12.14 25.24 -17.34
C LYS A 11 -13.64 25.35 -17.15
N ARG A 12 -14.44 24.60 -17.92
CA ARG A 12 -15.90 24.54 -17.77
C ARG A 12 -16.31 24.12 -16.36
N ILE A 13 -15.76 23.00 -15.87
CA ILE A 13 -16.09 22.50 -14.52
C ILE A 13 -15.69 23.51 -13.43
N ARG A 14 -14.55 24.20 -13.59
CA ARG A 14 -14.12 25.25 -12.65
C ARG A 14 -15.08 26.45 -12.65
N ASP A 15 -15.54 26.88 -13.82
CA ASP A 15 -16.52 27.96 -13.97
C ASP A 15 -17.87 27.57 -13.33
N GLU A 16 -18.36 26.36 -13.57
CA GLU A 16 -19.60 25.83 -12.99
C GLU A 16 -19.62 25.83 -11.45
N ILE A 17 -18.45 25.66 -10.81
CA ILE A 17 -18.30 25.68 -9.35
C ILE A 17 -17.83 27.03 -8.80
N GLY A 18 -17.87 28.09 -9.62
CA GLY A 18 -17.58 29.46 -9.22
C GLY A 18 -16.10 29.73 -8.91
N GLN A 19 -15.18 28.96 -9.48
CA GLN A 19 -13.75 29.24 -9.36
C GLN A 19 -13.28 30.27 -10.38
N ASP A 20 -12.26 31.04 -10.00
CA ASP A 20 -11.54 31.90 -10.92
C ASP A 20 -10.90 31.09 -12.05
N THR A 21 -11.28 31.37 -13.30
CA THR A 21 -10.73 30.76 -14.52
C THR A 21 -9.78 31.68 -15.28
N SER A 22 -9.38 32.82 -14.70
CA SER A 22 -8.42 33.75 -15.31
C SER A 22 -7.05 33.09 -15.54
N SER A 23 -6.69 32.13 -14.69
CA SER A 23 -5.48 31.31 -14.81
C SER A 23 -5.80 29.84 -15.08
N ALA A 24 -5.11 29.28 -16.07
CA ALA A 24 -5.22 27.87 -16.43
C ALA A 24 -4.08 27.05 -15.80
N PRO A 25 -4.34 25.81 -15.34
CA PRO A 25 -3.27 24.92 -14.92
C PRO A 25 -2.41 24.52 -16.12
N LYS A 26 -1.12 24.32 -15.88
CA LYS A 26 -0.22 23.72 -16.85
C LYS A 26 -0.15 22.21 -16.65
N ILE A 27 -0.29 21.47 -17.75
CA ILE A 27 -0.19 20.02 -17.77
C ILE A 27 1.15 19.64 -18.40
N LYS A 28 1.96 18.87 -17.67
CA LYS A 28 3.25 18.33 -18.11
C LYS A 28 3.04 17.14 -19.05
N TRP A 29 2.15 16.23 -18.69
CA TRP A 29 1.77 15.09 -19.51
C TRP A 29 0.44 14.50 -19.03
N ILE A 30 -0.19 13.70 -19.92
CA ILE A 30 -1.42 12.96 -19.65
C ILE A 30 -1.18 11.49 -20.03
N LYS A 31 -1.68 10.58 -19.19
CA LYS A 31 -1.75 9.16 -19.50
C LYS A 31 -3.20 8.71 -19.38
N ASP A 32 -3.76 8.22 -20.48
CA ASP A 32 -5.20 7.98 -20.63
C ASP A 32 -5.48 6.50 -20.93
N ASP A 33 -5.38 5.67 -19.90
CA ASP A 33 -5.68 4.23 -19.98
C ASP A 33 -7.02 3.94 -19.26
N GLU A 34 -7.08 2.84 -18.49
CA GLU A 34 -8.19 2.52 -17.58
C GLU A 34 -8.37 3.59 -16.48
N VAL A 35 -7.30 4.33 -16.17
CA VAL A 35 -7.29 5.48 -15.26
C VAL A 35 -6.66 6.65 -16.00
N LEU A 36 -7.32 7.81 -15.96
CA LEU A 36 -6.73 9.05 -16.46
C LEU A 36 -5.77 9.61 -15.40
N ILE A 37 -4.49 9.73 -15.74
CA ILE A 37 -3.46 10.35 -14.90
C ILE A 37 -3.02 11.66 -15.54
N ILE A 38 -3.13 12.75 -14.78
CA ILE A 38 -2.77 14.10 -15.20
C ILE A 38 -1.61 14.55 -14.33
N CYS A 39 -0.48 14.93 -14.96
CA CYS A 39 0.67 15.46 -14.24
C CYS A 39 0.75 16.99 -14.44
N GLY A 40 0.61 17.74 -13.35
CA GLY A 40 0.88 19.18 -13.33
C GLY A 40 2.37 19.48 -13.18
N TYR A 41 2.82 20.65 -13.64
CA TYR A 41 4.20 21.08 -13.42
C TYR A 41 4.48 21.37 -11.94
N HIS A 42 3.56 22.03 -11.26
CA HIS A 42 3.73 22.45 -9.88
C HIS A 42 2.49 22.19 -9.02
N ARG A 43 2.64 22.42 -7.71
CA ARG A 43 1.57 22.22 -6.72
C ARG A 43 0.34 23.08 -7.04
N SER A 44 0.55 24.29 -7.53
CA SER A 44 -0.52 25.18 -7.98
C SER A 44 -1.33 24.55 -9.11
N ASP A 45 -0.65 23.94 -10.09
CA ASP A 45 -1.30 23.23 -11.20
C ASP A 45 -2.10 22.04 -10.67
N LYS A 46 -1.48 21.19 -9.85
CA LYS A 46 -2.16 20.05 -9.21
C LYS A 46 -3.40 20.51 -8.44
N SER A 47 -3.30 21.60 -7.67
CA SER A 47 -4.43 22.15 -6.91
C SER A 47 -5.58 22.60 -7.81
N MET A 48 -5.30 23.31 -8.91
CA MET A 48 -6.31 23.76 -9.87
C MET A 48 -6.95 22.59 -10.63
N LEU A 49 -6.17 21.57 -10.98
CA LEU A 49 -6.63 20.34 -11.64
C LEU A 49 -7.52 19.49 -10.72
N ILE A 50 -7.22 19.45 -9.41
CA ILE A 50 -8.02 18.73 -8.40
C ILE A 50 -9.29 19.51 -8.04
N GLY A 51 -9.18 20.84 -7.90
CA GLY A 51 -10.23 21.70 -7.39
C GLY A 51 -10.43 21.60 -5.86
N PRO A 52 -11.20 22.53 -5.27
CA PRO A 52 -11.50 22.55 -3.85
C PRO A 52 -12.21 21.26 -3.45
N GLY A 53 -11.70 20.58 -2.42
CA GLY A 53 -12.24 19.30 -1.95
C GLY A 53 -12.18 18.16 -2.97
N GLY A 54 -11.49 18.30 -4.10
CA GLY A 54 -11.48 17.30 -5.17
C GLY A 54 -12.67 17.37 -6.13
N TRP A 55 -13.40 18.49 -6.15
CA TRP A 55 -14.59 18.63 -6.99
C TRP A 55 -14.31 18.51 -8.48
N VAL A 56 -13.26 19.17 -8.99
CA VAL A 56 -12.96 19.18 -10.42
C VAL A 56 -12.61 17.77 -10.90
N VAL A 57 -11.71 17.09 -10.19
CA VAL A 57 -11.31 15.72 -10.52
C VAL A 57 -12.47 14.72 -10.35
N GLY A 58 -13.33 14.94 -9.36
CA GLY A 58 -14.54 14.13 -9.15
C GLY A 58 -15.53 14.25 -10.31
N LYS A 59 -15.86 15.49 -10.70
CA LYS A 59 -16.78 15.75 -11.80
C LYS A 59 -16.23 15.26 -13.15
N LEU A 60 -14.93 15.48 -13.38
CA LEU A 60 -14.24 14.95 -14.55
C LEU A 60 -14.29 13.42 -14.59
N SER A 61 -14.14 12.75 -13.44
CA SER A 61 -14.25 11.29 -13.34
C SER A 61 -15.66 10.79 -13.66
N GLU A 62 -16.70 11.49 -13.21
CA GLU A 62 -18.10 11.19 -13.55
C GLU A 62 -18.35 11.33 -15.06
N GLU A 63 -17.93 12.45 -15.66
CA GLU A 63 -18.12 12.71 -17.09
C GLU A 63 -17.42 11.70 -18.00
N LEU A 64 -16.25 11.23 -17.57
CA LEU A 64 -15.44 10.28 -18.34
C LEU A 64 -15.79 8.82 -18.05
N GLY A 65 -16.61 8.55 -17.02
CA GLY A 65 -16.94 7.19 -16.59
C GLY A 65 -15.74 6.36 -16.12
N LYS A 66 -14.62 7.00 -15.76
CA LYS A 66 -13.39 6.32 -15.32
C LYS A 66 -12.66 7.11 -14.23
N PRO A 67 -11.84 6.44 -13.39
CA PRO A 67 -11.10 7.12 -12.34
C PRO A 67 -10.12 8.15 -12.90
N VAL A 68 -10.04 9.31 -12.25
CA VAL A 68 -9.05 10.35 -12.56
C VAL A 68 -8.09 10.54 -11.38
N THR A 69 -6.80 10.72 -11.69
CA THR A 69 -5.74 10.98 -10.72
C THR A 69 -4.92 12.17 -11.18
N VAL A 70 -4.59 13.05 -10.24
CA VAL A 70 -3.72 14.19 -10.50
C VAL A 70 -2.46 14.07 -9.64
N ILE A 71 -1.29 14.19 -10.26
CA ILE A 71 0.01 14.27 -9.58
C ILE A 71 0.72 15.57 -9.98
N GLU A 72 1.80 15.90 -9.29
CA GLU A 72 2.73 16.95 -9.70
C GLU A 72 4.12 16.40 -9.98
N SER A 73 4.94 17.16 -10.71
CA SER A 73 6.30 16.77 -11.08
C SER A 73 7.20 16.37 -9.88
N THR A 74 7.05 17.00 -8.72
CA THR A 74 7.81 16.62 -7.51
C THR A 74 7.48 15.19 -7.07
N GLU A 75 6.22 14.76 -7.17
CA GLU A 75 5.80 13.42 -6.76
C GLU A 75 6.33 12.34 -7.71
N GLU A 76 6.41 12.67 -9.00
CA GLU A 76 7.07 11.85 -10.01
C GLU A 76 8.56 11.68 -9.66
N LEU A 77 9.28 12.78 -9.42
CA LEU A 77 10.70 12.75 -9.05
C LEU A 77 10.96 11.95 -7.76
N VAL A 78 10.09 12.08 -6.75
CA VAL A 78 10.20 11.30 -5.52
C VAL A 78 10.01 9.80 -5.78
N SER A 79 9.09 9.43 -6.67
CA SER A 79 8.84 8.04 -7.03
C SER A 79 10.01 7.44 -7.82
N GLU A 80 10.55 8.20 -8.78
CA GLU A 80 11.76 7.83 -9.54
C GLU A 80 12.96 7.62 -8.61
N LEU A 81 13.17 8.51 -7.64
CA LEU A 81 14.25 8.40 -6.67
C LEU A 81 14.13 7.12 -5.83
N LYS A 82 12.94 6.79 -5.32
CA LYS A 82 12.71 5.55 -4.55
C LYS A 82 12.95 4.28 -5.36
N LEU A 83 12.58 4.28 -6.65
CA LEU A 83 12.86 3.17 -7.55
C LEU A 83 14.36 3.02 -7.78
N LYS A 84 15.08 4.13 -7.98
CA LYS A 84 16.54 4.13 -8.07
C LYS A 84 17.19 3.54 -6.82
N GLU A 85 16.80 3.99 -5.63
CA GLU A 85 17.34 3.44 -4.37
C GLU A 85 17.03 1.95 -4.20
N SER A 86 15.88 1.49 -4.69
CA SER A 86 15.50 0.08 -4.71
C SER A 86 16.39 -0.75 -5.65
N LEU A 87 16.69 -0.23 -6.84
CA LEU A 87 17.64 -0.84 -7.78
C LEU A 87 19.05 -0.91 -7.19
N ASP A 88 19.55 0.18 -6.62
CA ASP A 88 20.87 0.22 -5.96
C ASP A 88 20.97 -0.84 -4.84
N THR A 89 19.88 -1.02 -4.09
CA THR A 89 19.79 -2.05 -3.05
C THR A 89 19.82 -3.45 -3.65
N ILE A 90 19.05 -3.71 -4.71
CA ILE A 90 19.06 -5.00 -5.42
C ILE A 90 20.46 -5.32 -5.95
N ASP A 91 21.10 -4.37 -6.63
CA ASP A 91 22.45 -4.56 -7.20
C ASP A 91 23.49 -4.83 -6.12
N THR A 92 23.35 -4.21 -4.95
CA THR A 92 24.19 -4.52 -3.79
C THR A 92 23.95 -5.93 -3.26
N LEU A 93 22.70 -6.39 -3.19
CA LEU A 93 22.37 -7.75 -2.75
C LEU A 93 22.81 -8.81 -3.77
N LEU A 94 22.74 -8.52 -5.08
CA LEU A 94 23.15 -9.42 -6.15
C LEU A 94 24.62 -9.83 -6.08
N LYS A 95 25.49 -8.96 -5.53
CA LYS A 95 26.93 -9.26 -5.34
C LYS A 95 27.18 -10.44 -4.40
N LYS A 96 26.25 -10.76 -3.50
CA LYS A 96 26.36 -11.82 -2.49
C LYS A 96 25.27 -12.89 -2.57
N ALA A 97 24.26 -12.69 -3.41
CA ALA A 97 23.15 -13.61 -3.53
C ALA A 97 23.52 -14.82 -4.40
N THR A 98 23.07 -16.00 -3.98
CA THR A 98 23.24 -17.27 -4.69
C THR A 98 21.89 -18.00 -4.81
N GLY A 99 21.82 -18.95 -5.74
CA GLY A 99 20.62 -19.78 -5.97
C GLY A 99 19.35 -18.97 -6.19
N GLN A 100 18.23 -19.43 -5.61
CA GLN A 100 16.91 -18.82 -5.79
C GLN A 100 16.85 -17.35 -5.33
N ASN A 101 17.64 -16.94 -4.33
CA ASN A 101 17.69 -15.53 -3.93
C ASN A 101 18.21 -14.63 -5.05
N ARG A 102 19.21 -15.11 -5.79
CA ARG A 102 19.75 -14.36 -6.95
C ARG A 102 18.69 -14.24 -8.05
N GLU A 103 17.99 -15.34 -8.35
CA GLU A 103 16.95 -15.37 -9.38
C GLU A 103 15.80 -14.39 -9.09
N ILE A 104 15.35 -14.33 -7.83
CA ILE A 104 14.31 -13.40 -7.39
C ILE A 104 14.79 -11.95 -7.50
N LEU A 105 16.04 -11.67 -7.10
CA LEU A 105 16.62 -10.33 -7.19
C LEU A 105 16.79 -9.88 -8.65
N GLU A 106 17.28 -10.75 -9.53
CA GLU A 106 17.40 -10.48 -10.97
C GLU A 106 16.01 -10.19 -11.58
N PHE A 107 15.01 -10.99 -11.21
CA PHE A 107 13.62 -10.74 -11.62
C PHE A 107 13.15 -9.34 -11.21
N PHE A 108 13.28 -8.95 -9.93
CA PHE A 108 12.82 -7.63 -9.48
C PHE A 108 13.59 -6.48 -10.12
N ARG A 109 14.91 -6.63 -10.34
CA ARG A 109 15.70 -5.64 -11.08
C ARG A 109 15.16 -5.44 -12.49
N ASP A 110 14.89 -6.54 -13.19
CA ASP A 110 14.42 -6.49 -14.58
C ASP A 110 12.95 -6.03 -14.66
N TYR A 111 12.15 -6.35 -13.64
CA TYR A 111 10.77 -5.87 -13.49
C TYR A 111 10.71 -4.35 -13.31
N ILE A 112 11.49 -3.80 -12.38
CA ILE A 112 11.55 -2.34 -12.15
C ILE A 112 12.05 -1.61 -13.40
N ASN A 113 12.99 -2.20 -14.14
CA ASN A 113 13.48 -1.64 -15.41
C ASN A 113 12.56 -1.91 -16.62
N ASN A 114 11.35 -2.45 -16.40
CA ASN A 114 10.39 -2.81 -17.45
C ASN A 114 10.94 -3.78 -18.52
N LYS A 115 11.98 -4.55 -18.21
CA LYS A 115 12.58 -5.56 -19.09
C LYS A 115 11.86 -6.90 -19.00
N LYS A 116 11.17 -7.17 -17.89
CA LYS A 116 10.51 -8.45 -17.62
C LYS A 116 9.22 -8.25 -16.82
N LYS A 117 8.12 -8.89 -17.22
CA LYS A 117 6.83 -8.78 -16.53
C LYS A 117 6.51 -10.00 -15.66
N THR A 118 6.89 -11.18 -16.12
CA THR A 118 6.61 -12.47 -15.46
C THR A 118 7.89 -13.24 -15.21
N ILE A 119 7.90 -14.06 -14.17
CA ILE A 119 8.99 -14.98 -13.88
C ILE A 119 8.78 -16.29 -14.66
N ASP A 120 9.85 -16.80 -15.27
CA ASP A 120 9.78 -18.01 -16.11
C ASP A 120 10.10 -19.29 -15.33
N LYS A 121 10.44 -19.14 -14.05
CA LYS A 121 10.84 -20.24 -13.17
C LYS A 121 9.76 -20.48 -12.13
N GLU A 122 9.56 -21.75 -11.77
CA GLU A 122 8.67 -22.14 -10.69
C GLU A 122 9.25 -21.78 -9.32
N ILE A 123 9.17 -20.49 -8.96
CA ILE A 123 9.63 -19.98 -7.68
C ILE A 123 8.43 -19.74 -6.77
N THR A 124 8.51 -20.32 -5.57
CA THR A 124 7.51 -20.08 -4.53
C THR A 124 7.92 -18.89 -3.67
N VAL A 125 6.99 -17.96 -3.45
CA VAL A 125 7.14 -16.79 -2.59
C VAL A 125 6.01 -16.77 -1.56
N ALA A 126 6.36 -16.58 -0.30
CA ALA A 126 5.40 -16.39 0.77
C ALA A 126 4.88 -14.95 0.80
N VAL A 127 3.64 -14.75 1.24
CA VAL A 127 3.08 -13.43 1.54
C VAL A 127 2.49 -13.41 2.94
N SER A 128 2.91 -12.44 3.76
CA SER A 128 2.24 -12.15 5.02
C SER A 128 0.90 -11.47 4.71
N TYR A 129 -0.20 -12.22 4.91
CA TYR A 129 -1.51 -11.87 4.43
C TYR A 129 -2.47 -11.51 5.57
N SER A 130 -2.87 -10.24 5.61
CA SER A 130 -3.76 -9.71 6.66
C SER A 130 -5.22 -9.54 6.23
N GLY A 131 -5.53 -9.74 4.93
CA GLY A 131 -6.83 -9.41 4.35
C GLY A 131 -7.06 -7.91 4.11
N GLY A 132 -6.09 -7.05 4.42
CA GLY A 132 -6.15 -5.62 4.08
C GLY A 132 -5.78 -5.35 2.62
N SER A 133 -5.97 -4.10 2.17
CA SER A 133 -5.68 -3.70 0.79
C SER A 133 -4.24 -3.97 0.40
N ASP A 134 -3.29 -3.69 1.29
CA ASP A 134 -1.88 -3.70 0.92
C ASP A 134 -1.35 -5.12 0.76
N SER A 135 -1.76 -6.03 1.65
CA SER A 135 -1.40 -7.44 1.55
C SER A 135 -2.16 -8.15 0.44
N THR A 136 -3.41 -7.77 0.16
CA THR A 136 -4.20 -8.30 -0.96
C THR A 136 -3.60 -7.88 -2.31
N ALA A 137 -3.26 -6.61 -2.48
CA ALA A 137 -2.57 -6.15 -3.69
C ALA A 137 -1.17 -6.76 -3.83
N SER A 138 -0.43 -6.98 -2.74
CA SER A 138 0.86 -7.68 -2.81
C SER A 138 0.69 -9.13 -3.29
N LEU A 139 -0.31 -9.85 -2.78
CA LEU A 139 -0.67 -11.20 -3.24
C LEU A 139 -1.06 -11.19 -4.72
N TYR A 140 -1.89 -10.24 -5.13
CA TYR A 140 -2.30 -10.07 -6.53
C TYR A 140 -1.10 -9.82 -7.44
N LEU A 141 -0.21 -8.89 -7.09
CA LEU A 141 0.99 -8.57 -7.87
C LEU A 141 1.91 -9.79 -8.04
N LEU A 142 2.17 -10.55 -6.97
CA LEU A 142 3.00 -11.75 -7.06
C LEU A 142 2.40 -12.80 -8.01
N LYS A 143 1.07 -12.98 -8.00
CA LYS A 143 0.39 -13.87 -8.95
C LYS A 143 0.49 -13.35 -10.38
N GLN A 144 0.32 -12.05 -10.61
CA GLN A 144 0.48 -11.44 -11.93
C GLN A 144 1.93 -11.54 -12.45
N MET A 145 2.91 -11.49 -11.55
CA MET A 145 4.32 -11.72 -11.85
C MET A 145 4.64 -13.20 -12.13
N GLY A 146 3.70 -14.13 -11.99
CA GLY A 146 3.89 -15.56 -12.29
C GLY A 146 4.51 -16.38 -11.17
N PHE A 147 4.66 -15.84 -9.95
CA PHE A 147 5.15 -16.63 -8.83
C PHE A 147 4.12 -17.65 -8.36
N ASN A 148 4.62 -18.78 -7.83
CA ASN A 148 3.83 -19.63 -6.96
C ASN A 148 3.71 -18.93 -5.60
N VAL A 149 2.48 -18.67 -5.15
CA VAL A 149 2.26 -17.87 -3.93
C VAL A 149 1.65 -18.75 -2.83
N VAL A 150 2.22 -18.65 -1.63
CA VAL A 150 1.64 -19.19 -0.40
C VAL A 150 1.35 -18.03 0.55
N ALA A 151 0.10 -17.93 1.01
CA ALA A 151 -0.34 -16.87 1.90
C ALA A 151 -0.38 -17.34 3.35
N PHE A 152 0.14 -16.53 4.26
CA PHE A 152 0.12 -16.82 5.70
C PHE A 152 -0.60 -15.73 6.45
N THR A 153 -1.62 -16.10 7.24
CA THR A 153 -2.29 -15.17 8.14
C THR A 153 -1.98 -15.52 9.58
N TYR A 154 -1.34 -14.60 10.30
CA TYR A 154 -1.16 -14.75 11.74
C TYR A 154 -2.49 -14.52 12.48
N TYR A 155 -2.98 -15.56 13.17
CA TYR A 155 -4.26 -15.58 13.86
C TYR A 155 -4.09 -15.93 15.35
N PRO A 156 -3.82 -14.94 16.21
CA PRO A 156 -3.75 -15.17 17.64
C PRO A 156 -5.10 -15.10 18.34
N SER A 157 -6.06 -14.35 17.79
CA SER A 157 -7.44 -14.23 18.30
C SER A 157 -8.34 -13.43 17.36
N ASP A 158 -9.66 -13.51 17.58
CA ASP A 158 -10.67 -12.71 16.87
C ASP A 158 -10.55 -11.20 17.09
N ILE A 159 -9.88 -10.75 18.17
CA ILE A 159 -9.59 -9.31 18.40
C ILE A 159 -8.65 -8.76 17.32
N ILE A 160 -7.81 -9.62 16.76
CA ILE A 160 -6.77 -9.25 15.79
C ILE A 160 -7.25 -9.51 14.36
N VAL A 161 -7.85 -10.68 14.12
CA VAL A 161 -8.44 -11.04 12.83
C VAL A 161 -9.92 -11.44 13.03
N PRO A 162 -10.83 -10.46 13.04
CA PRO A 162 -12.26 -10.72 13.23
C PRO A 162 -12.85 -11.63 12.17
N LYS A 163 -14.00 -12.25 12.48
CA LYS A 163 -14.75 -13.11 11.56
C LYS A 163 -14.96 -12.49 10.18
N ARG A 164 -15.34 -11.19 10.10
CA ARG A 164 -15.50 -10.48 8.82
C ARG A 164 -14.20 -10.47 8.00
N THR A 165 -13.06 -10.17 8.62
CA THR A 165 -11.75 -10.17 7.95
C THR A 165 -11.38 -11.58 7.51
N ARG A 166 -11.68 -12.61 8.31
CA ARG A 166 -11.46 -14.01 7.91
C ARG A 166 -12.30 -14.41 6.70
N SER A 167 -13.58 -14.01 6.64
CA SER A 167 -14.41 -14.25 5.46
C SER A 167 -13.87 -13.56 4.20
N ILE A 168 -13.34 -12.34 4.32
CA ILE A 168 -12.66 -11.66 3.19
C ILE A 168 -11.42 -12.45 2.75
N ILE A 169 -10.57 -12.88 3.69
CA ILE A 169 -9.38 -13.68 3.42
C ILE A 169 -9.76 -14.98 2.69
N GLU A 170 -10.73 -15.72 3.20
CA GLU A 170 -11.20 -16.98 2.61
C GLU A 170 -11.75 -16.77 1.20
N ASN A 171 -12.52 -15.70 0.98
CA ASN A 171 -13.04 -15.36 -0.34
C ASN A 171 -11.90 -15.05 -1.33
N VAL A 172 -10.95 -14.19 -0.95
CA VAL A 172 -9.81 -13.85 -1.81
C VAL A 172 -8.97 -15.07 -2.14
N VAL A 173 -8.62 -15.87 -1.13
CA VAL A 173 -7.79 -17.06 -1.29
C VAL A 173 -8.45 -18.08 -2.22
N ARG A 174 -9.76 -18.31 -2.07
CA ARG A 174 -10.54 -19.21 -2.92
C ARG A 174 -10.59 -18.71 -4.36
N ASN A 175 -10.92 -17.44 -4.59
CA ASN A 175 -11.03 -16.86 -5.93
C ASN A 175 -9.68 -16.77 -6.65
N MET A 176 -8.60 -16.53 -5.92
CA MET A 176 -7.24 -16.44 -6.48
C MET A 176 -6.53 -17.79 -6.62
N ASN A 177 -7.15 -18.88 -6.14
CA ASN A 177 -6.57 -20.22 -6.06
C ASN A 177 -5.15 -20.18 -5.45
N VAL A 178 -5.05 -19.63 -4.24
CA VAL A 178 -3.79 -19.49 -3.50
C VAL A 178 -3.78 -20.46 -2.33
N LYS A 179 -2.65 -21.14 -2.09
CA LYS A 179 -2.50 -21.92 -0.86
C LYS A 179 -2.43 -20.97 0.32
N HIS A 180 -3.26 -21.20 1.34
CA HIS A 180 -3.33 -20.33 2.51
C HIS A 180 -3.28 -21.15 3.80
N GLU A 181 -2.64 -20.58 4.81
CA GLU A 181 -2.55 -21.17 6.14
C GLU A 181 -2.73 -20.09 7.22
N TYR A 182 -3.56 -20.40 8.21
CA TYR A 182 -3.63 -19.65 9.46
C TYR A 182 -2.56 -20.15 10.41
N ILE A 183 -1.70 -19.25 10.90
CA ILE A 183 -0.67 -19.57 11.88
C ILE A 183 -1.13 -19.04 13.23
N SER A 184 -1.33 -19.95 14.19
CA SER A 184 -1.66 -19.59 15.56
C SER A 184 -0.47 -18.95 16.28
N GLY A 185 -0.74 -18.19 17.33
CA GLY A 185 0.27 -17.82 18.32
C GLY A 185 -0.32 -16.96 19.42
N ASP A 186 0.53 -16.49 20.31
CA ASP A 186 0.08 -15.71 21.47
C ASP A 186 0.44 -14.23 21.34
N MET A 187 -0.54 -13.37 21.65
CA MET A 187 -0.38 -11.92 21.78
C MET A 187 -0.94 -11.38 23.11
N SER A 188 -1.26 -12.25 24.07
CA SER A 188 -1.95 -11.89 25.32
C SER A 188 -1.22 -10.80 26.10
N GLU A 189 0.09 -10.94 26.29
CA GLU A 189 0.91 -9.92 26.97
C GLU A 189 0.99 -8.59 26.21
N ILE A 190 1.03 -8.65 24.86
CA ILE A 190 1.03 -7.46 24.01
C ILE A 190 -0.30 -6.72 24.12
N ILE A 191 -1.41 -7.47 24.08
CA ILE A 191 -2.77 -6.95 24.20
C ILE A 191 -2.97 -6.31 25.57
N LYS A 192 -2.63 -7.04 26.64
CA LYS A 192 -2.75 -6.56 28.02
C LYS A 192 -1.97 -5.25 28.22
N GLY A 193 -0.69 -5.22 27.86
CA GLY A 193 0.12 -4.02 28.04
C GLY A 193 -0.31 -2.83 27.19
N ALA A 194 -0.86 -3.07 25.99
CA ALA A 194 -1.41 -2.00 25.18
C ALA A 194 -2.70 -1.41 25.78
N LEU A 195 -3.59 -2.25 26.30
CA LEU A 195 -4.84 -1.82 26.95
C LEU A 195 -4.59 -1.08 28.26
N GLU A 196 -3.56 -1.47 29.02
CA GLU A 196 -3.04 -0.76 30.21
C GLU A 196 -2.31 0.55 29.89
N GLY A 197 -2.16 0.91 28.61
CA GLY A 197 -1.52 2.16 28.19
C GLY A 197 0.01 2.16 28.24
N ARG A 198 0.65 1.03 28.58
CA ARG A 198 2.13 0.92 28.68
C ARG A 198 2.83 1.29 27.37
N TYR A 199 2.23 0.99 26.22
CA TYR A 199 2.77 1.30 24.90
C TYR A 199 1.70 1.29 23.81
N HIS A 200 2.05 1.77 22.62
CA HIS A 200 1.24 1.63 21.41
C HIS A 200 1.44 0.23 20.78
N PRO A 201 0.38 -0.52 20.41
CA PRO A 201 0.50 -1.95 20.08
C PRO A 201 1.21 -2.24 18.75
N CYS A 202 0.98 -1.44 17.71
CA CYS A 202 1.28 -1.83 16.33
C CYS A 202 2.73 -2.28 16.08
N GLY A 203 3.73 -1.65 16.70
CA GLY A 203 5.13 -2.03 16.51
C GLY A 203 5.45 -3.41 17.10
N ARG A 204 4.90 -3.72 18.29
CA ARG A 204 5.09 -5.03 18.95
C ARG A 204 4.30 -6.12 18.24
N CYS A 205 3.05 -5.84 17.87
CA CYS A 205 2.23 -6.77 17.08
C CYS A 205 2.89 -7.12 15.75
N HIS A 206 3.41 -6.12 15.03
CA HIS A 206 4.10 -6.34 13.76
C HIS A 206 5.35 -7.20 13.92
N LYS A 207 6.20 -6.90 14.93
CA LYS A 207 7.41 -7.71 15.20
C LYS A 207 7.08 -9.16 15.55
N ASN A 208 6.07 -9.39 16.40
CA ASN A 208 5.65 -10.73 16.79
C ASN A 208 5.13 -11.52 15.58
N MET A 209 4.23 -10.91 14.79
CA MET A 209 3.70 -11.50 13.56
C MET A 209 4.79 -11.78 12.53
N GLU A 210 5.71 -10.83 12.31
CA GLU A 210 6.83 -11.02 11.37
C GLU A 210 7.68 -12.23 11.75
N ASN A 211 8.02 -12.40 13.03
CA ASN A 211 8.79 -13.55 13.49
C ASN A 211 8.07 -14.88 13.19
N VAL A 212 6.80 -15.00 13.60
CA VAL A 212 6.01 -16.22 13.42
C VAL A 212 5.88 -16.61 11.94
N VAL A 213 5.58 -15.64 11.08
CA VAL A 213 5.42 -15.92 9.64
C VAL A 213 6.77 -16.24 8.98
N ILE A 214 7.85 -15.59 9.40
CA ILE A 214 9.21 -15.90 8.92
C ILE A 214 9.62 -17.32 9.31
N GLU A 215 9.37 -17.74 10.54
CA GLU A 215 9.68 -19.09 11.02
C GLU A 215 8.91 -20.12 10.20
N ARG A 216 7.61 -19.93 10.02
CA ARG A 216 6.80 -20.82 9.20
C ARG A 216 7.26 -20.88 7.74
N THR A 217 7.67 -19.75 7.17
CA THR A 217 8.21 -19.70 5.80
C THR A 217 9.50 -20.54 5.68
N LYS A 218 10.37 -20.49 6.68
CA LYS A 218 11.61 -21.27 6.73
C LYS A 218 11.34 -22.77 6.87
N GLU A 219 10.38 -23.17 7.69
CA GLU A 219 9.98 -24.59 7.85
C GLU A 219 9.56 -25.22 6.52
N LEU A 220 8.89 -24.45 5.66
CA LEU A 220 8.51 -24.89 4.31
C LEU A 220 9.63 -24.76 3.27
N GLY A 221 10.83 -24.33 3.66
CA GLY A 221 11.99 -24.19 2.77
C GLY A 221 11.87 -23.04 1.76
N ILE A 222 10.89 -22.14 1.92
CA ILE A 222 10.65 -21.02 0.99
C ILE A 222 11.72 -19.94 1.19
N LYS A 223 12.34 -19.48 0.09
CA LYS A 223 13.48 -18.53 0.15
C LYS A 223 13.10 -17.05 0.16
N ALA A 224 11.83 -16.71 -0.06
CA ALA A 224 11.38 -15.33 -0.04
C ALA A 224 10.00 -15.15 0.60
N ILE A 225 9.87 -14.08 1.37
CA ILE A 225 8.60 -13.62 1.93
C ILE A 225 8.39 -12.15 1.63
N THR A 226 7.15 -11.80 1.27
CA THR A 226 6.69 -10.44 1.05
C THR A 226 5.80 -9.93 2.17
N PHE A 227 5.91 -8.62 2.42
CA PHE A 227 5.08 -7.84 3.33
C PHE A 227 4.47 -6.65 2.58
N GLY A 228 3.29 -6.22 3.02
CA GLY A 228 2.53 -5.12 2.40
C GLY A 228 2.92 -3.72 2.88
N ASP A 229 4.07 -3.54 3.53
CA ASP A 229 4.47 -2.22 4.03
C ASP A 229 4.93 -1.28 2.90
N LEU A 230 4.43 -0.04 2.94
CA LEU A 230 4.74 1.02 1.96
C LEU A 230 5.82 2.01 2.44
N LEU A 231 6.02 2.09 3.76
CA LEU A 231 6.94 3.06 4.40
C LEU A 231 8.43 2.82 4.21
N PRO A 232 8.93 1.57 4.17
CA PRO A 232 10.36 1.33 3.97
C PRO A 232 10.85 1.98 2.67
N THR A 233 12.04 2.57 2.67
CA THR A 233 12.69 3.11 1.47
C THR A 233 14.15 2.63 1.39
N GLY A 234 14.74 2.75 0.21
CA GLY A 234 16.10 2.29 -0.10
C GLY A 234 16.44 0.91 0.46
N SER A 235 17.48 0.84 1.29
CA SER A 235 18.01 -0.43 1.81
C SER A 235 17.02 -1.27 2.63
N GLN A 236 15.87 -0.72 3.03
CA GLN A 236 14.85 -1.43 3.79
C GLN A 236 13.73 -2.02 2.93
N THR A 237 13.70 -1.77 1.62
CA THR A 237 12.66 -2.32 0.73
C THR A 237 12.85 -3.82 0.52
N ILE A 238 14.09 -4.30 0.48
CA ILE A 238 14.43 -5.71 0.33
C ILE A 238 15.71 -6.05 1.10
N LEU A 239 15.72 -7.18 1.81
CA LEU A 239 16.84 -7.62 2.65
C LEU A 239 17.04 -9.13 2.55
N ILE A 240 18.28 -9.60 2.69
CA ILE A 240 18.57 -11.02 2.95
C ILE A 240 18.80 -11.20 4.46
N LYS A 241 17.93 -11.97 5.12
CA LYS A 241 18.05 -12.35 6.54
C LYS A 241 18.10 -13.87 6.67
N ASN A 242 19.15 -14.41 7.28
CA ASN A 242 19.35 -15.85 7.49
C ASN A 242 19.12 -16.68 6.21
N GLY A 243 19.66 -16.21 5.07
CA GLY A 243 19.53 -16.88 3.78
C GLY A 243 18.16 -16.75 3.09
N MET A 244 17.24 -15.96 3.63
CA MET A 244 15.89 -15.72 3.08
C MET A 244 15.70 -14.24 2.71
N LEU A 245 15.05 -13.97 1.58
CA LEU A 245 14.65 -12.62 1.18
C LEU A 245 13.40 -12.17 1.96
N ARG A 246 13.51 -11.01 2.61
CA ARG A 246 12.41 -10.25 3.20
C ARG A 246 12.14 -9.05 2.31
N ILE A 247 10.95 -8.97 1.74
CA ILE A 247 10.61 -8.00 0.71
C ILE A 247 9.40 -7.17 1.16
N ASN A 248 9.51 -5.86 1.23
CA ASN A 248 8.35 -4.97 1.31
C ASN A 248 7.95 -4.63 -0.11
N LEU A 249 7.14 -5.49 -0.73
CA LEU A 249 6.86 -5.43 -2.17
C LEU A 249 6.31 -4.07 -2.62
N PRO A 250 5.37 -3.44 -1.90
CA PRO A 250 4.86 -2.14 -2.33
C PRO A 250 5.91 -1.04 -2.29
N ALA A 251 6.72 -1.04 -1.23
CA ALA A 251 7.84 -0.11 -1.07
C ALA A 251 8.93 -0.33 -2.15
N LEU A 252 9.25 -1.58 -2.47
CA LEU A 252 10.22 -1.95 -3.50
C LEU A 252 9.85 -1.39 -4.88
N LEU A 253 8.54 -1.36 -5.16
CA LEU A 253 7.98 -0.87 -6.43
C LEU A 253 7.57 0.61 -6.37
N SER A 254 7.90 1.31 -5.28
CA SER A 254 7.51 2.70 -5.03
C SER A 254 5.99 2.97 -5.22
N LEU A 255 5.16 2.00 -4.85
CA LEU A 255 3.71 2.13 -4.95
C LEU A 255 3.16 3.08 -3.88
N LYS A 256 2.05 3.75 -4.19
CA LYS A 256 1.28 4.58 -3.27
C LYS A 256 0.08 3.81 -2.73
N LYS A 257 -0.56 4.34 -1.68
CA LYS A 257 -1.76 3.73 -1.09
C LYS A 257 -2.92 3.62 -2.08
N LYS A 258 -3.07 4.60 -2.97
CA LYS A 258 -4.08 4.58 -4.03
C LYS A 258 -3.87 3.40 -4.98
N ASP A 259 -2.63 3.12 -5.38
CA ASP A 259 -2.29 1.98 -6.23
C ASP A 259 -2.65 0.66 -5.55
N MET A 260 -2.32 0.53 -4.26
CA MET A 260 -2.67 -0.67 -3.48
C MET A 260 -4.18 -0.90 -3.39
N LYS A 261 -4.96 0.17 -3.18
CA LYS A 261 -6.43 0.08 -3.17
C LYS A 261 -6.97 -0.32 -4.55
N TYR A 262 -6.43 0.27 -5.62
CA TYR A 262 -6.81 -0.02 -6.99
C TYR A 262 -6.54 -1.48 -7.36
N LEU A 263 -5.33 -1.97 -7.07
CA LEU A 263 -4.94 -3.36 -7.33
C LEU A 263 -5.76 -4.35 -6.49
N ALA A 264 -5.99 -4.06 -5.21
CA ALA A 264 -6.79 -4.93 -4.35
C ALA A 264 -8.25 -5.02 -4.81
N ALA A 265 -8.83 -3.93 -5.32
CA ALA A 265 -10.20 -3.89 -5.83
C ALA A 265 -10.41 -4.76 -7.08
N ARG A 266 -9.35 -5.14 -7.80
CA ARG A 266 -9.42 -6.07 -8.94
C ARG A 266 -9.57 -7.53 -8.52
N VAL A 267 -9.33 -7.84 -7.25
CA VAL A 267 -9.37 -9.22 -6.75
C VAL A 267 -10.83 -9.62 -6.51
N PRO A 268 -11.36 -10.64 -7.21
CA PRO A 268 -12.72 -11.09 -6.98
C PRO A 268 -12.95 -11.54 -5.53
N GLY A 269 -14.06 -11.10 -4.95
CA GLY A 269 -14.41 -11.41 -3.56
C GLY A 269 -13.66 -10.59 -2.50
N TYR A 270 -12.81 -9.64 -2.90
CA TYR A 270 -12.20 -8.70 -1.97
C TYR A 270 -13.17 -7.58 -1.58
N GLU A 271 -13.27 -7.34 -0.28
CA GLU A 271 -13.88 -6.15 0.30
C GLU A 271 -12.92 -5.53 1.31
N SER A 272 -12.91 -4.20 1.42
CA SER A 272 -12.07 -3.53 2.42
C SER A 272 -12.57 -3.86 3.84
N PRO A 273 -11.72 -4.37 4.74
CA PRO A 273 -12.11 -4.65 6.13
C PRO A 273 -12.34 -3.37 6.96
N GLY A 274 -12.15 -2.18 6.36
CA GLY A 274 -12.23 -0.89 7.03
C GLY A 274 -10.91 -0.45 7.67
N PHE A 275 -10.91 0.74 8.29
CA PHE A 275 -9.71 1.32 8.88
C PHE A 275 -9.50 0.88 10.34
N GLY A 276 -8.24 0.54 10.64
CA GLY A 276 -7.74 0.25 11.99
C GLY A 276 -8.13 -1.14 12.51
N CYS A 277 -7.20 -1.84 13.16
CA CYS A 277 -7.52 -3.10 13.83
C CYS A 277 -8.35 -2.85 15.10
N PRO A 278 -9.20 -3.81 15.53
CA PRO A 278 -10.06 -3.64 16.70
C PRO A 278 -9.29 -3.31 17.99
N LEU A 279 -8.14 -3.96 18.23
CA LEU A 279 -7.29 -3.66 19.38
C LEU A 279 -6.88 -2.18 19.41
N LEU A 280 -6.48 -1.61 18.26
CA LEU A 280 -6.04 -0.22 18.21
C LEU A 280 -7.17 0.75 18.55
N LYS A 281 -8.40 0.46 18.09
CA LYS A 281 -9.58 1.27 18.43
C LYS A 281 -9.84 1.27 19.94
N GLU A 282 -9.73 0.11 20.56
CA GLU A 282 -9.92 -0.01 22.02
C GLU A 282 -8.80 0.68 22.81
N VAL A 283 -7.56 0.59 22.34
CA VAL A 283 -6.42 1.32 22.92
C VAL A 283 -6.63 2.83 22.82
N HIS A 284 -7.10 3.35 21.68
CA HIS A 284 -7.41 4.77 21.52
C HIS A 284 -8.56 5.23 22.41
N ARG A 285 -9.55 4.37 22.65
CA ARG A 285 -10.68 4.65 23.53
C ARG A 285 -10.23 4.75 25.00
N LYS A 286 -9.45 3.77 25.47
CA LYS A 286 -8.96 3.72 26.86
C LYS A 286 -7.81 4.68 27.14
N ASN A 287 -6.95 4.92 26.14
CA ASN A 287 -5.75 5.73 26.27
C ASN A 287 -5.67 6.76 25.11
N PRO A 288 -6.47 7.84 25.15
CA PRO A 288 -6.58 8.80 24.04
C PRO A 288 -5.25 9.43 23.59
N SER A 289 -4.27 9.59 24.49
CA SER A 289 -2.93 10.06 24.15
C SER A 289 -2.23 9.18 23.10
N LYS A 290 -2.60 7.89 23.00
CA LYS A 290 -2.05 6.97 22.00
C LYS A 290 -2.51 7.29 20.56
N LYS A 291 -3.58 8.08 20.38
CA LYS A 291 -4.04 8.56 19.07
C LYS A 291 -2.96 9.35 18.34
N PHE A 292 -2.19 10.18 19.06
CA PHE A 292 -1.14 11.02 18.46
C PHE A 292 -0.01 10.19 17.83
N PHE A 293 0.31 9.01 18.37
CA PHE A 293 1.28 8.10 17.76
C PHE A 293 0.78 7.55 16.42
N THR A 294 -0.52 7.23 16.34
CA THR A 294 -1.13 6.80 15.08
C THR A 294 -1.23 7.97 14.09
N ALA A 295 -1.61 9.16 14.55
CA ALA A 295 -1.66 10.36 13.72
C ALA A 295 -0.27 10.71 13.17
N GLN A 296 0.77 10.64 14.00
CA GLN A 296 2.16 10.84 13.57
C GLN A 296 2.56 9.83 12.49
N ARG A 297 2.14 8.56 12.59
CA ARG A 297 2.38 7.58 11.52
C ARG A 297 1.73 8.01 10.21
N VAL A 298 0.47 8.44 10.25
CA VAL A 298 -0.24 8.93 9.04
C VAL A 298 0.50 10.13 8.43
N LEU A 299 0.92 11.09 9.25
CA LEU A 299 1.67 12.26 8.78
C LEU A 299 3.03 11.88 8.17
N ARG A 300 3.70 10.85 8.69
CA ARG A 300 4.93 10.30 8.09
C ARG A 300 4.66 9.69 6.72
N GLU A 301 3.57 8.97 6.55
CA GLU A 301 3.17 8.38 5.27
C GLU A 301 2.80 9.47 4.24
N VAL A 302 2.14 10.55 4.67
CA VAL A 302 1.89 11.74 3.82
C VAL A 302 3.21 12.42 3.43
N ARG A 303 4.09 12.70 4.39
CA ARG A 303 5.40 13.32 4.13
C ARG A 303 6.26 12.47 3.18
N ALA A 304 6.16 11.15 3.28
CA ALA A 304 6.87 10.23 2.40
C ALA A 304 6.23 10.11 1.00
N GLY A 305 5.11 10.80 0.71
CA GLY A 305 4.41 10.72 -0.58
C GLY A 305 3.74 9.36 -0.83
N ILE A 306 3.51 8.57 0.22
CA ILE A 306 2.79 7.28 0.14
C ILE A 306 1.28 7.51 0.20
N LEU A 307 0.88 8.46 1.04
CA LEU A 307 -0.49 8.95 1.14
C LEU A 307 -0.59 10.32 0.50
N GLU A 308 -1.65 10.51 -0.27
CA GLU A 308 -2.09 11.84 -0.65
C GLU A 308 -2.66 12.58 0.56
N SER A 309 -2.63 13.92 0.51
CA SER A 309 -3.07 14.75 1.65
C SER A 309 -4.52 14.48 2.06
N ASN A 310 -5.41 14.20 1.10
CA ASN A 310 -6.80 13.83 1.36
C ASN A 310 -6.94 12.46 2.04
N GLU A 311 -6.14 11.46 1.65
CA GLU A 311 -6.10 10.16 2.31
C GLU A 311 -5.60 10.28 3.75
N GLY A 312 -4.56 11.09 3.95
CA GLY A 312 -4.07 11.45 5.28
C GLY A 312 -5.17 12.07 6.14
N LEU A 313 -5.91 13.05 5.61
CA LEU A 313 -7.02 13.69 6.31
C LEU A 313 -8.14 12.69 6.68
N ILE A 314 -8.50 11.78 5.77
CA ILE A 314 -9.51 10.75 6.03
C ILE A 314 -9.08 9.85 7.21
N TYR A 315 -7.82 9.42 7.24
CA TYR A 315 -7.31 8.61 8.35
C TYR A 315 -7.22 9.40 9.66
N LEU A 316 -6.76 10.65 9.63
CA LEU A 316 -6.75 11.50 10.82
C LEU A 316 -8.16 11.66 11.38
N ARG A 317 -9.15 12.01 10.53
CA ARG A 317 -10.55 12.09 10.93
C ARG A 317 -11.05 10.77 11.53
N SER A 318 -10.67 9.63 10.97
CA SER A 318 -11.05 8.33 11.51
C SER A 318 -10.44 8.04 12.89
N ILE A 319 -9.23 8.52 13.18
CA ILE A 319 -8.55 8.34 14.46
C ILE A 319 -9.24 9.18 15.55
N PHE A 320 -9.65 10.41 15.23
CA PHE A 320 -10.22 11.36 16.18
C PHE A 320 -11.77 11.35 16.23
N ARG A 321 -12.46 10.51 15.43
CA ARG A 321 -13.93 10.48 15.35
C ARG A 321 -14.66 10.20 16.68
N TYR A 322 -14.00 9.56 17.64
CA TYR A 322 -14.57 9.14 18.93
C TYR A 322 -14.62 10.23 20.01
N GLU A 323 -14.59 11.51 19.65
CA GLU A 323 -14.60 12.64 20.60
C GLU A 323 -15.99 13.23 20.86
N ARG A 324 -17.06 12.60 20.36
CA ARG A 324 -18.44 13.10 20.46
C ARG A 324 -19.36 12.23 21.32
N GLU A 325 -18.84 11.67 22.41
CA GLU A 325 -19.66 11.07 23.47
C GLU A 325 -18.98 11.36 24.84
N GLN A 326 -18.99 12.63 25.23
CA GLN A 326 -18.85 13.07 26.63
C GLN A 326 -19.85 14.17 26.91
#